data_AF-A0A1Y1M5U1-F1
#
_entry.id   AF-A0A1Y1M5U1-F1
#
_cell.length_a   1.000
_cell.length_b   1.000
_cell.length_c   1.000
_cell.angle_alpha   90.00
_cell.angle_beta   90.00
_cell.angle_gamma   90.00
#
_symmetry.space_group_name_H-M   'P 1'
#
loop_
_entity.id
_entity.type
_entity.pdbx_description
1 polymer ?
#
loop_
_entity_poly.entity_id
_entity_poly.type
_entity_poly.pdbx_seq_one_letter_code
_entity_poly.pdbx_strand_id
1 'polypeptide(L)'
;MVVCLTGHWKLPVAYFFIASLSAKQKANIVNETLIRLHNVGVDVPSITCDGPTTNFAMFKELGCNLDNVFDMKTWFSHPSATNKKVYCVLDACHMLKLIRNNWSNLDTIKNPDGDLVRWVYVKELYKLQEAEGLHVANKLKRAHMEWYRQKMKVHLAAQTLSRSVADAIEYLNTRHLEEFKGSEATVDFIRKINDLFDLLNSRSPRASGFKAPLRLCNEAVWRPFILNTVHYLLRCTDVGGRPLHMTPKKTPFLGFAITSFSVCGIYDSLVKVEKLKYFLTYKVSQDHLEIFFCSIRSKNGWNNNPSCLQFMRTMRRLLLHTKIDQGSGNCKVLDATTVLSVPSTATHLEQSLDVSLYRKYNYALEPKEQILDHDYVCSETIELSEILSNVVTYISGYVIKMLQSRHKCEECVLACESQEDIREGSYSLISFKNRDIVRLLKSPYLTNISLNCRRLICTINCSGENLHKSRGGN
;
A
#
# COMPACT_ATOMS: atom_id res chain seq x y z
N MET A 1 19.63 -5.22 10.08
CA MET A 1 18.94 -4.27 10.99
C MET A 1 17.93 -5.07 11.78
N VAL A 2 17.82 -4.81 13.09
CA VAL A 2 16.78 -5.39 13.95
C VAL A 2 15.68 -4.36 14.12
N VAL A 3 14.42 -4.80 14.03
CA VAL A 3 13.23 -3.97 14.20
C VAL A 3 12.41 -4.57 15.34
N CYS A 4 12.05 -3.75 16.32
CA CYS A 4 11.25 -4.23 17.45
C CYS A 4 9.80 -4.48 17.03
N LEU A 5 9.25 -5.64 17.41
CA LEU A 5 7.85 -5.97 17.18
C LEU A 5 6.91 -5.30 18.19
N THR A 6 7.33 -5.23 19.46
CA THR A 6 6.53 -4.68 20.58
C THR A 6 6.66 -3.18 20.74
N GLY A 7 7.83 -2.64 20.43
CA GLY A 7 8.19 -1.24 20.62
C GLY A 7 8.37 -0.46 19.33
N HIS A 8 8.80 0.79 19.48
CA HIS A 8 9.04 1.71 18.37
C HIS A 8 10.53 2.00 18.17
N TRP A 9 11.37 0.95 18.16
CA TRP A 9 12.79 1.08 17.87
C TRP A 9 13.29 0.17 16.76
N LYS A 10 14.35 0.61 16.08
CA LYS A 10 15.12 -0.16 15.11
C LYS A 10 16.62 0.13 15.25
N LEU A 11 17.47 -0.84 14.96
CA LEU A 11 18.92 -0.71 15.12
C LEU A 11 19.67 -1.45 14.01
N PRO A 12 20.54 -0.79 13.23
CA PRO A 12 21.48 -1.50 12.37
C PRO A 12 22.53 -2.20 13.23
N VAL A 13 22.57 -3.53 13.17
CA VAL A 13 23.48 -4.36 14.00
C VAL A 13 24.75 -4.78 13.28
N ALA A 14 24.74 -4.79 11.95
CA ALA A 14 25.88 -5.15 11.11
C ALA A 14 25.73 -4.52 9.72
N TYR A 15 26.85 -4.23 9.08
CA TYR A 15 26.95 -3.89 7.66
C TYR A 15 28.27 -4.43 7.10
N PHE A 16 28.27 -4.79 5.82
CA PHE A 16 29.44 -5.33 5.12
C PHE A 16 29.51 -4.71 3.74
N PHE A 17 30.71 -4.29 3.31
CA PHE A 17 30.95 -3.91 1.92
C PHE A 17 31.32 -5.16 1.14
N ILE A 18 30.52 -5.48 0.11
CA ILE A 18 30.63 -6.72 -0.64
C ILE A 18 30.58 -6.43 -2.14
N ALA A 19 31.32 -7.22 -2.92
CA ALA A 19 31.12 -7.28 -4.37
C ALA A 19 29.98 -8.26 -4.69
N SER A 20 29.99 -9.44 -4.07
CA SER A 20 28.94 -10.46 -4.14
C SER A 20 29.02 -11.37 -2.91
N LEU A 21 27.94 -12.11 -2.63
CA LEU A 21 27.91 -13.15 -1.60
C LEU A 21 27.14 -14.36 -2.12
N SER A 22 27.66 -15.56 -1.88
CA SER A 22 26.95 -16.81 -2.12
C SER A 22 25.81 -17.01 -1.11
N ALA A 23 24.86 -17.88 -1.45
CA ALA A 23 23.75 -18.23 -0.55
C ALA A 23 24.25 -18.76 0.81
N LYS A 24 25.25 -19.65 0.79
CA LYS A 24 25.89 -20.22 1.97
C LYS A 24 26.60 -19.16 2.82
N GLN A 25 27.33 -18.24 2.19
CA GLN A 25 27.97 -17.13 2.91
C GLN A 25 26.93 -16.21 3.59
N LYS A 26 25.83 -15.90 2.90
CA LYS A 26 24.72 -15.13 3.50
C LYS A 26 24.10 -15.87 4.70
N ALA A 27 23.86 -17.18 4.57
CA ALA A 27 23.31 -18.00 5.64
C ALA A 27 24.22 -18.01 6.88
N ASN A 28 25.54 -18.12 6.69
CA ASN A 28 26.51 -18.04 7.78
C ASN A 28 26.47 -16.68 8.51
N ILE A 29 26.37 -15.57 7.78
CA ILE A 29 26.25 -14.23 8.38
C ILE A 29 24.95 -14.11 9.19
N VAL A 30 23.85 -14.65 8.67
CA VAL A 30 22.55 -14.66 9.38
C VAL A 30 22.67 -15.48 10.67
N ASN A 31 23.23 -16.69 10.62
CA ASN A 31 23.41 -17.54 11.79
C ASN A 31 24.28 -16.86 12.86
N GLU A 32 25.43 -16.31 12.47
CA GLU A 32 26.31 -15.59 13.40
C GLU A 32 25.61 -14.38 14.04
N THR A 33 24.81 -13.65 13.26
CA THR A 33 24.03 -12.52 13.77
C THR A 33 22.97 -12.98 14.78
N LEU A 34 22.29 -14.08 14.50
CA LEU A 34 21.28 -14.67 15.40
C LEU A 34 21.92 -15.14 16.72
N ILE A 35 23.08 -15.82 16.66
CA ILE A 35 23.82 -16.27 17.85
C ILE A 35 24.18 -15.06 18.73
N ARG A 36 24.75 -14.00 18.14
CA ARG A 36 25.14 -12.79 18.90
C ARG A 36 23.95 -12.08 19.53
N LEU A 37 22.83 -11.96 18.82
CA LEU A 37 21.61 -11.36 19.35
C LEU A 37 21.03 -12.19 20.51
N HIS A 38 21.03 -13.51 20.36
CA HIS A 38 20.59 -14.42 21.41
C HIS A 38 21.43 -14.32 22.68
N ASN A 39 22.75 -14.21 22.55
CA ASN A 39 23.66 -14.06 23.70
C ASN A 39 23.41 -12.78 24.50
N VAL A 40 22.86 -11.73 23.87
CA VAL A 40 22.48 -10.46 24.51
C VAL A 40 21.02 -10.51 25.03
N GLY A 41 20.31 -11.62 24.85
CA GLY A 41 18.93 -11.81 25.30
C GLY A 41 17.86 -11.28 24.32
N VAL A 42 18.23 -10.96 23.07
CA VAL A 42 17.28 -10.51 22.05
C VAL A 42 16.69 -11.73 21.33
N ASP A 43 15.35 -11.85 21.36
CA ASP A 43 14.64 -12.89 20.62
C ASP A 43 14.28 -12.41 19.21
N VAL A 44 14.65 -13.20 18.20
CA VAL A 44 14.44 -12.87 16.78
C VAL A 44 13.49 -13.89 16.15
N PRO A 45 12.17 -13.62 16.11
CA PRO A 45 11.20 -14.57 15.61
C PRO A 45 11.18 -14.66 14.07
N SER A 46 11.76 -13.70 13.35
CA SER A 46 11.73 -13.68 11.89
C SER A 46 12.90 -12.95 11.26
N ILE A 47 13.24 -13.33 10.04
CA ILE A 47 14.14 -12.60 9.14
C ILE A 47 13.39 -12.14 7.89
N THR A 48 13.69 -10.94 7.39
CA THR A 48 13.05 -10.38 6.19
C THR A 48 14.08 -10.01 5.13
N CYS A 49 13.80 -10.37 3.88
CA CYS A 49 14.61 -9.93 2.73
C CYS A 49 13.78 -9.72 1.45
N ASP A 50 14.45 -9.31 0.38
CA ASP A 50 13.89 -9.10 -0.95
C ASP A 50 13.87 -10.40 -1.77
N GLY A 51 13.25 -10.34 -2.96
CA GLY A 51 13.03 -11.49 -3.85
C GLY A 51 14.15 -11.99 -4.79
N PRO A 52 15.45 -11.63 -4.70
CA PRO A 52 16.49 -12.26 -5.51
C PRO A 52 16.61 -13.78 -5.25
N THR A 53 16.91 -14.56 -6.30
CA THR A 53 17.07 -16.01 -6.22
C THR A 53 18.11 -16.46 -5.18
N THR A 54 19.16 -15.66 -4.96
CA THR A 54 20.18 -15.94 -3.94
C THR A 54 19.63 -15.94 -2.51
N ASN A 55 18.57 -15.18 -2.22
CA ASN A 55 17.94 -15.18 -0.90
C ASN A 55 17.04 -16.40 -0.70
N PHE A 56 16.38 -16.90 -1.74
CA PHE A 56 15.64 -18.17 -1.68
C PHE A 56 16.59 -19.34 -1.41
N ALA A 57 17.75 -19.36 -2.09
CA ALA A 57 18.79 -20.34 -1.83
C ALA A 57 19.32 -20.22 -0.39
N MET A 58 19.52 -19.00 0.12
CA MET A 58 19.90 -18.79 1.53
C MET A 58 18.86 -19.35 2.50
N PHE A 59 17.56 -19.20 2.26
CA PHE A 59 16.54 -19.82 3.11
C PHE A 59 16.60 -21.34 3.11
N LYS A 60 16.89 -21.96 1.97
CA LYS A 60 17.10 -23.41 1.89
C LYS A 60 18.34 -23.85 2.69
N GLU A 61 19.46 -23.12 2.56
CA GLU A 61 20.68 -23.35 3.34
C GLU A 61 20.45 -23.21 4.85
N LEU A 62 19.55 -22.32 5.28
CA LEU A 62 19.17 -22.16 6.69
C LEU A 62 18.28 -23.31 7.21
N GLY A 63 17.68 -24.12 6.33
CA GLY A 63 16.85 -25.28 6.71
C GLY A 63 15.35 -25.13 6.44
N CYS A 64 14.93 -24.14 5.64
CA CYS A 64 13.58 -24.06 5.09
C CYS A 64 13.39 -25.06 3.95
N ASN A 65 12.19 -25.62 3.83
CA ASN A 65 11.79 -26.42 2.67
C ASN A 65 10.75 -25.63 1.86
N LEU A 66 11.13 -25.22 0.66
CA LEU A 66 10.33 -24.39 -0.25
C LEU A 66 9.92 -25.14 -1.52
N ASP A 67 10.13 -26.45 -1.58
CA ASP A 67 9.92 -27.25 -2.78
C ASP A 67 8.44 -27.63 -2.95
N ASN A 68 7.76 -27.99 -1.86
CA ASN A 68 6.31 -28.16 -1.86
C ASN A 68 5.62 -26.81 -1.68
N VAL A 69 5.12 -26.23 -2.77
CA VAL A 69 4.55 -24.87 -2.75
C VAL A 69 3.26 -24.74 -1.94
N PHE A 70 2.52 -25.84 -1.77
CA PHE A 70 1.25 -25.86 -1.03
C PHE A 70 1.43 -26.15 0.47
N ASP A 71 2.59 -26.68 0.85
CA ASP A 71 2.94 -26.99 2.24
C ASP A 71 4.43 -26.69 2.47
N MET A 72 4.75 -25.39 2.46
CA MET A 72 6.13 -24.93 2.64
C MET A 72 6.50 -24.89 4.11
N LYS A 73 7.69 -25.42 4.44
CA LYS A 73 8.34 -25.15 5.72
C LYS A 73 9.09 -23.82 5.63
N THR A 74 8.42 -22.73 5.96
CA THR A 74 8.96 -21.35 5.86
C THR A 74 9.74 -20.89 7.09
N TRP A 75 10.26 -21.83 7.88
CA TRP A 75 11.02 -21.56 9.10
C TRP A 75 12.17 -22.54 9.26
N PHE A 76 13.14 -22.13 10.08
CA PHE A 76 14.25 -22.96 10.52
C PHE A 76 14.46 -22.83 12.03
N SER A 77 15.19 -23.78 12.63
CA SER A 77 15.50 -23.75 14.05
C SER A 77 16.59 -22.72 14.34
N HIS A 78 16.46 -21.97 15.43
CA HIS A 78 17.45 -20.99 15.82
C HIS A 78 18.81 -21.68 16.12
N PRO A 79 19.95 -21.15 15.64
CA PRO A 79 21.25 -21.83 15.73
C PRO A 79 21.71 -22.10 17.17
N SER A 80 21.36 -21.24 18.12
CA SER A 80 21.67 -21.42 19.56
C SER A 80 20.52 -22.01 20.38
N ALA A 81 19.34 -22.21 19.81
CA ALA A 81 18.14 -22.58 20.56
C ALA A 81 17.20 -23.44 19.70
N THR A 82 17.41 -24.76 19.71
CA THR A 82 16.70 -25.70 18.83
C THR A 82 15.17 -25.68 19.00
N ASN A 83 14.66 -25.25 20.16
CA ASN A 83 13.23 -25.11 20.43
C ASN A 83 12.61 -23.80 19.89
N LYS A 84 13.41 -22.84 19.42
CA LYS A 84 12.92 -21.58 18.84
C LYS A 84 12.93 -21.64 17.32
N LYS A 85 11.83 -21.20 16.72
CA LYS A 85 11.68 -21.10 15.25
C LYS A 85 11.98 -19.68 14.80
N VAL A 86 12.70 -19.56 13.70
CA VAL A 86 12.93 -18.30 12.98
C VAL A 86 12.21 -18.39 11.63
N TYR A 87 11.22 -17.52 11.42
CA TYR A 87 10.40 -17.50 10.23
C TYR A 87 11.01 -16.63 9.12
N CYS A 88 10.93 -17.08 7.88
CA CYS A 88 11.47 -16.38 6.71
C CYS A 88 10.38 -15.56 6.02
N VAL A 89 10.55 -14.25 5.94
CA VAL A 89 9.59 -13.32 5.36
C VAL A 89 10.19 -12.67 4.12
N LEU A 90 9.40 -12.58 3.05
CA LEU A 90 9.70 -11.79 1.88
C LEU A 90 8.88 -10.50 1.86
N ASP A 91 9.51 -9.42 1.41
CA ASP A 91 8.88 -8.11 1.45
C ASP A 91 7.63 -8.03 0.55
N ALA A 92 6.46 -7.85 1.17
CA ALA A 92 5.17 -7.80 0.49
C ALA A 92 5.05 -6.61 -0.47
N CYS A 93 5.67 -5.47 -0.14
CA CYS A 93 5.75 -4.29 -1.01
C CYS A 93 6.48 -4.62 -2.32
N HIS A 94 7.59 -5.36 -2.23
CA HIS A 94 8.31 -5.86 -3.39
C HIS A 94 7.49 -6.89 -4.17
N MET A 95 6.85 -7.85 -3.50
CA MET A 95 6.03 -8.87 -4.18
C MET A 95 4.87 -8.25 -4.94
N LEU A 96 4.20 -7.24 -4.39
CA LEU A 96 3.12 -6.50 -5.06
C LEU A 96 3.60 -5.80 -6.34
N LYS A 97 4.79 -5.17 -6.29
CA LYS A 97 5.41 -4.59 -7.49
C LYS A 97 5.66 -5.65 -8.55
N LEU A 98 6.13 -6.83 -8.16
CA LEU A 98 6.42 -7.92 -9.08
C LEU A 98 5.14 -8.54 -9.68
N ILE A 99 4.04 -8.67 -8.92
CA ILE A 99 2.73 -9.07 -9.47
C ILE A 99 2.30 -8.09 -10.56
N ARG A 100 2.27 -6.78 -10.25
CA ARG A 100 1.87 -5.74 -11.22
C ARG A 100 2.74 -5.78 -12.49
N ASN A 101 4.06 -5.93 -12.33
CA ASN A 101 4.97 -6.04 -13.47
C ASN A 101 4.75 -7.32 -14.28
N ASN A 102 4.52 -8.46 -13.62
CA ASN A 102 4.31 -9.74 -14.27
C ASN A 102 3.00 -9.71 -15.06
N TRP A 103 1.89 -9.35 -14.40
CA TRP A 103 0.57 -9.29 -15.01
C TRP A 103 0.50 -8.29 -16.17
N SER A 104 1.07 -7.09 -16.00
CA SER A 104 1.14 -6.10 -17.09
C SER A 104 1.95 -6.57 -18.31
N ASN A 105 2.89 -7.52 -18.14
CA ASN A 105 3.68 -8.07 -19.26
C ASN A 105 3.03 -9.28 -19.91
N LEU A 106 2.37 -10.14 -19.12
CA LEU A 106 1.61 -11.28 -19.66
C LEU A 106 0.32 -10.83 -20.33
N ASP A 107 -0.21 -9.67 -19.93
CA ASP A 107 -1.50 -9.08 -20.29
C ASP A 107 -2.71 -9.93 -19.84
N THR A 108 -2.65 -11.26 -19.97
CA THR A 108 -3.68 -12.20 -19.53
C THR A 108 -3.11 -13.30 -18.64
N ILE A 109 -3.82 -13.60 -17.55
CA ILE A 109 -3.60 -14.72 -16.62
C ILE A 109 -4.91 -15.52 -16.54
N LYS A 110 -4.84 -16.81 -16.20
CA LYS A 110 -6.02 -17.62 -15.89
C LYS A 110 -6.16 -17.83 -14.39
N ASN A 111 -7.36 -17.61 -13.86
CA ASN A 111 -7.69 -18.01 -12.49
C ASN A 111 -7.81 -19.55 -12.39
N PRO A 112 -7.96 -20.12 -11.19
CA PRO A 112 -8.13 -21.57 -11.01
C PRO A 112 -9.37 -22.15 -11.71
N ASP A 113 -10.40 -21.33 -11.93
CA ASP A 113 -11.66 -21.72 -12.58
C ASP A 113 -11.57 -21.69 -14.12
N GLY A 114 -10.47 -21.16 -14.67
CA GLY A 114 -10.21 -21.04 -16.10
C GLY A 114 -10.55 -19.67 -16.71
N ASP A 115 -11.12 -18.76 -15.93
CA ASP A 115 -11.49 -17.41 -16.36
C ASP A 115 -10.28 -16.52 -16.59
N LEU A 116 -10.43 -15.56 -17.50
CA LEU A 116 -9.36 -14.67 -17.93
C LEU A 116 -9.26 -13.41 -17.05
N VAL A 117 -8.12 -13.26 -16.40
CA VAL A 117 -7.71 -12.07 -15.66
C VAL A 117 -6.89 -11.17 -16.60
N ARG A 118 -7.50 -10.11 -17.12
CA ARG A 118 -6.95 -9.31 -18.23
C ARG A 118 -6.55 -7.91 -17.79
N TRP A 119 -5.31 -7.54 -18.08
CA TRP A 119 -4.76 -6.20 -17.82
C TRP A 119 -5.43 -5.12 -18.69
N VAL A 120 -6.06 -5.52 -19.80
CA VAL A 120 -6.80 -4.61 -20.69
C VAL A 120 -7.82 -3.76 -19.95
N TYR A 121 -8.55 -4.31 -18.97
CA TYR A 121 -9.55 -3.56 -18.20
C TYR A 121 -8.95 -2.40 -17.41
N VAL A 122 -7.70 -2.54 -16.95
CA VAL A 122 -6.99 -1.44 -16.28
C VAL A 122 -6.60 -0.35 -17.28
N LYS A 123 -6.22 -0.73 -18.51
CA LYS A 123 -5.91 0.20 -19.60
C LYS A 123 -7.17 0.95 -20.07
N GLU A 124 -8.28 0.24 -20.26
CA GLU A 124 -9.55 0.85 -20.68
C GLU A 124 -10.12 1.76 -19.58
N LEU A 125 -10.03 1.38 -18.31
CA LEU A 125 -10.39 2.27 -17.20
C LEU A 125 -9.57 3.57 -17.23
N TYR A 126 -8.27 3.48 -17.50
CA TYR A 126 -7.43 4.68 -17.63
C TYR A 126 -7.89 5.54 -18.81
N LYS A 127 -8.07 4.98 -20.00
CA LYS A 127 -8.51 5.72 -21.19
C LYS A 127 -9.85 6.42 -20.99
N LEU A 128 -10.82 5.71 -20.42
CA LEU A 128 -12.16 6.26 -20.14
C LEU A 128 -12.08 7.46 -19.19
N GLN A 129 -11.27 7.38 -18.14
CA GLN A 129 -11.11 8.50 -17.19
C GLN A 129 -10.41 9.71 -17.80
N GLU A 130 -9.44 9.50 -18.71
CA GLU A 130 -8.78 10.60 -19.41
C GLU A 130 -9.73 11.27 -20.41
N ALA A 131 -10.59 10.48 -21.08
CA ALA A 131 -11.61 11.01 -21.99
C ALA A 131 -12.69 11.82 -21.25
N GLU A 132 -13.17 11.32 -20.10
CA GLU A 132 -14.18 11.99 -19.27
C GLU A 132 -13.61 13.18 -18.47
N GLY A 133 -12.29 13.24 -18.27
CA GLY A 133 -11.61 14.27 -17.48
C GLY A 133 -11.86 14.19 -15.96
N LEU A 134 -12.58 13.17 -15.48
CA LEU A 134 -12.80 12.88 -14.07
C LEU A 134 -12.57 11.39 -13.78
N HIS A 135 -12.05 11.10 -12.59
CA HIS A 135 -11.73 9.74 -12.17
C HIS A 135 -12.90 9.12 -11.42
N VAL A 136 -13.13 7.82 -11.64
CA VAL A 136 -14.16 7.02 -10.98
C VAL A 136 -13.69 6.61 -9.57
N ALA A 137 -13.48 7.61 -8.71
CA ALA A 137 -13.10 7.48 -7.31
C ALA A 137 -11.86 6.59 -7.04
N ASN A 138 -10.86 6.66 -7.93
CA ASN A 138 -9.59 5.97 -7.78
C ASN A 138 -8.40 6.89 -8.11
N LYS A 139 -7.17 6.40 -7.90
CA LYS A 139 -5.93 7.18 -8.06
C LYS A 139 -5.15 6.83 -9.32
N LEU A 140 -5.73 6.05 -10.23
CA LEU A 140 -5.06 5.59 -11.44
C LEU A 140 -4.80 6.77 -12.36
N LYS A 141 -3.54 7.01 -12.73
CA LYS A 141 -3.08 8.11 -13.60
C LYS A 141 -2.13 7.58 -14.66
N ARG A 142 -1.70 8.44 -15.59
CA ARG A 142 -0.66 8.11 -16.58
C ARG A 142 0.59 7.44 -15.98
N ALA A 143 1.03 7.91 -14.82
CA ALA A 143 2.19 7.33 -14.11
C ALA A 143 2.02 5.85 -13.75
N HIS A 144 0.79 5.37 -13.58
CA HIS A 144 0.48 3.96 -13.31
C HIS A 144 0.54 3.09 -14.56
N MET A 145 0.22 3.66 -15.73
CA MET A 145 0.37 2.98 -17.02
C MET A 145 1.84 2.98 -17.46
N GLU A 146 2.51 4.13 -17.32
CA GLU A 146 3.94 4.29 -17.61
C GLU A 146 4.83 3.91 -16.41
N TRP A 147 4.40 2.92 -15.63
CA TRP A 147 5.10 2.52 -14.40
C TRP A 147 6.55 2.10 -14.65
N TYR A 148 6.90 1.69 -15.88
CA TYR A 148 8.27 1.33 -16.26
C TYR A 148 9.26 2.50 -16.08
N ARG A 149 8.81 3.75 -16.23
CA ARG A 149 9.62 4.97 -15.94
C ARG A 149 9.83 5.18 -14.45
N GLN A 150 8.99 4.61 -13.60
CA GLN A 150 8.99 4.78 -12.15
C GLN A 150 8.89 3.43 -11.41
N LYS A 151 9.58 2.41 -11.93
CA LYS A 151 9.45 0.99 -11.54
C LYS A 151 9.63 0.74 -10.03
N MET A 152 10.43 1.57 -9.36
CA MET A 152 10.73 1.45 -7.93
C MET A 152 9.61 1.95 -7.02
N LYS A 153 8.69 2.78 -7.51
CA LYS A 153 7.63 3.37 -6.68
C LYS A 153 6.53 2.35 -6.37
N VAL A 154 6.59 1.76 -5.18
CA VAL A 154 5.63 0.77 -4.67
C VAL A 154 4.20 1.31 -4.69
N HIS A 155 4.00 2.59 -4.37
CA HIS A 155 2.66 3.17 -4.31
C HIS A 155 1.92 3.13 -5.65
N LEU A 156 2.63 3.14 -6.78
CA LEU A 156 1.99 2.97 -8.10
C LEU A 156 1.39 1.57 -8.20
N ALA A 157 2.13 0.52 -7.79
CA ALA A 157 1.60 -0.84 -7.79
C ALA A 157 0.39 -0.99 -6.86
N ALA A 158 0.51 -0.46 -5.63
CA ALA A 158 -0.57 -0.53 -4.64
C ALA A 158 -1.83 0.23 -5.06
N GLN A 159 -1.70 1.34 -5.79
CA GLN A 159 -2.84 2.09 -6.30
C GLN A 159 -3.47 1.41 -7.52
N THR A 160 -2.67 0.80 -8.40
CA THR A 160 -3.21 0.05 -9.55
C THR A 160 -3.95 -1.21 -9.09
N LEU A 161 -3.39 -1.94 -8.13
CA LEU A 161 -3.99 -3.16 -7.56
C LEU A 161 -4.84 -2.84 -6.32
N SER A 162 -5.52 -1.70 -6.31
CA SER A 162 -6.33 -1.29 -5.17
C SER A 162 -7.77 -1.75 -5.31
N ARG A 163 -8.44 -1.96 -4.17
CA ARG A 163 -9.89 -2.17 -4.12
C ARG A 163 -10.65 -1.09 -4.89
N SER A 164 -10.19 0.16 -4.83
CA SER A 164 -10.84 1.26 -5.52
C SER A 164 -10.86 1.13 -7.04
N VAL A 165 -9.82 0.52 -7.63
CA VAL A 165 -9.76 0.21 -9.07
C VAL A 165 -10.71 -0.96 -9.38
N ALA A 166 -10.74 -1.99 -8.53
CA ALA A 166 -11.66 -3.12 -8.70
C ALA A 166 -13.13 -2.66 -8.70
N ASP A 167 -13.55 -1.82 -7.74
CA ASP A 167 -14.95 -1.35 -7.70
C ASP A 167 -15.28 -0.45 -8.89
N ALA A 168 -14.31 0.29 -9.44
CA ALA A 168 -14.53 1.11 -10.63
C ALA A 168 -14.77 0.24 -11.86
N ILE A 169 -13.99 -0.83 -12.04
CA ILE A 169 -14.17 -1.80 -13.14
C ILE A 169 -15.53 -2.51 -12.99
N GLU A 170 -15.88 -2.96 -11.78
CA GLU A 170 -17.16 -3.63 -11.50
C GLU A 170 -18.37 -2.72 -11.75
N TYR A 171 -18.27 -1.45 -11.34
CA TYR A 171 -19.29 -0.43 -11.61
C TYR A 171 -19.50 -0.27 -13.12
N LEU A 172 -18.42 -0.14 -13.91
CA LEU A 172 -18.51 0.03 -15.36
C LEU A 172 -19.07 -1.21 -16.06
N ASN A 173 -18.75 -2.41 -15.58
CA ASN A 173 -19.34 -3.66 -16.06
C ASN A 173 -20.86 -3.74 -15.77
N THR A 174 -21.29 -3.31 -14.58
CA THR A 174 -22.71 -3.27 -14.20
C THR A 174 -23.51 -2.28 -15.06
N ARG A 175 -22.85 -1.28 -15.64
CA ARG A 175 -23.43 -0.35 -16.63
C ARG A 175 -23.43 -0.89 -18.06
N HIS A 176 -23.01 -2.15 -18.25
CA HIS A 176 -22.98 -2.84 -19.54
C HIS A 176 -22.15 -2.17 -20.63
N LEU A 177 -21.11 -1.39 -20.24
CA LEU A 177 -20.11 -0.91 -21.19
C LEU A 177 -19.38 -2.10 -21.80
N GLU A 178 -19.38 -2.16 -23.13
CA GLU A 178 -18.85 -3.30 -23.90
C GLU A 178 -17.39 -3.61 -23.54
N GLU A 179 -16.59 -2.58 -23.27
CA GLU A 179 -15.17 -2.70 -22.93
C GLU A 179 -14.91 -3.37 -21.58
N PHE A 180 -15.92 -3.43 -20.70
CA PHE A 180 -15.80 -3.96 -19.34
C PHE A 180 -16.56 -5.27 -19.13
N LYS A 181 -17.27 -5.78 -20.13
CA LYS A 181 -17.95 -7.08 -20.07
C LYS A 181 -16.96 -8.21 -19.80
N GLY A 182 -17.33 -9.12 -18.89
CA GLY A 182 -16.49 -10.27 -18.53
C GLY A 182 -15.30 -9.92 -17.62
N SER A 183 -15.36 -8.78 -16.91
CA SER A 183 -14.28 -8.30 -16.03
C SER A 183 -14.30 -8.87 -14.61
N GLU A 184 -15.27 -9.73 -14.28
CA GLU A 184 -15.53 -10.26 -12.94
C GLU A 184 -14.29 -10.96 -12.36
N ALA A 185 -13.65 -11.83 -13.14
CA ALA A 185 -12.42 -12.52 -12.74
C ALA A 185 -11.27 -11.54 -12.45
N THR A 186 -11.20 -10.43 -13.20
CA THR A 186 -10.18 -9.38 -12.99
C THR A 186 -10.47 -8.57 -11.72
N VAL A 187 -11.74 -8.25 -11.46
CA VAL A 187 -12.18 -7.57 -10.25
C VAL A 187 -11.87 -8.40 -9.01
N ASP A 188 -12.21 -9.70 -9.01
CA ASP A 188 -11.93 -10.61 -7.89
C ASP A 188 -10.41 -10.77 -7.67
N PHE A 189 -9.63 -10.92 -8.75
CA PHE A 189 -8.17 -10.96 -8.66
C PHE A 189 -7.60 -9.71 -7.99
N ILE A 190 -7.99 -8.51 -8.42
CA ILE A 190 -7.50 -7.25 -7.82
C ILE A 190 -7.89 -7.16 -6.34
N ARG A 191 -9.12 -7.54 -5.99
CA ARG A 191 -9.59 -7.52 -4.59
C ARG A 191 -8.80 -8.47 -3.70
N LYS A 192 -8.60 -9.72 -4.14
CA LYS A 192 -7.81 -10.71 -3.41
C LYS A 192 -6.38 -10.22 -3.17
N ILE A 193 -5.73 -9.67 -4.19
CA ILE A 193 -4.36 -9.12 -4.05
C ILE A 193 -4.33 -7.90 -3.13
N ASN A 194 -5.28 -6.97 -3.25
CA ASN A 194 -5.38 -5.81 -2.37
C ASN A 194 -5.51 -6.24 -0.91
N ASP A 195 -6.47 -7.10 -0.63
CA ASP A 195 -6.83 -7.50 0.74
C ASP A 195 -5.72 -8.37 1.36
N LEU A 196 -5.06 -9.23 0.58
CA LEU A 196 -3.86 -9.95 1.01
C LEU A 196 -2.70 -8.99 1.33
N PHE A 197 -2.45 -7.99 0.48
CA PHE A 197 -1.40 -7.01 0.71
C PHE A 197 -1.69 -6.15 1.95
N ASP A 198 -2.94 -5.73 2.15
CA ASP A 198 -3.36 -4.96 3.33
C ASP A 198 -3.13 -5.75 4.63
N LEU A 199 -3.43 -7.07 4.63
CA LEU A 199 -3.15 -7.97 5.75
C LEU A 199 -1.66 -8.11 6.05
N LEU A 200 -0.84 -8.22 5.00
CA LEU A 200 0.62 -8.35 5.11
C LEU A 200 1.34 -7.01 5.34
N ASN A 201 0.58 -5.90 5.42
CA ASN A 201 1.11 -4.55 5.59
C ASN A 201 0.29 -3.74 6.63
N SER A 202 -0.18 -4.41 7.69
CA SER A 202 -0.92 -3.78 8.79
C SER A 202 0.03 -2.91 9.64
N ARG A 203 -0.35 -1.65 9.82
CA ARG A 203 0.49 -0.59 10.42
C ARG A 203 -0.05 0.00 11.71
N SER A 204 -1.37 0.01 11.87
CA SER A 204 -2.02 0.72 12.96
C SER A 204 -2.82 -0.24 13.82
N PRO A 205 -2.68 -0.19 15.15
CA PRO A 205 -3.51 -0.99 16.06
C PRO A 205 -5.01 -0.70 15.95
N ARG A 206 -5.38 0.49 15.43
CA ARG A 206 -6.76 0.97 15.27
C ARG A 206 -7.33 0.77 13.87
N ALA A 207 -6.56 0.19 12.95
CA ALA A 207 -7.07 -0.11 11.61
C ALA A 207 -8.16 -1.19 11.68
N SER A 208 -9.10 -1.12 10.74
CA SER A 208 -10.22 -2.06 10.60
C SER A 208 -10.11 -2.89 9.32
N GLY A 209 -10.94 -3.94 9.22
CA GLY A 209 -10.96 -4.86 8.08
C GLY A 209 -9.61 -5.56 7.87
N PHE A 210 -9.21 -5.74 6.62
CA PHE A 210 -7.95 -6.39 6.26
C PHE A 210 -6.69 -5.58 6.62
N LYS A 211 -6.83 -4.31 7.02
CA LYS A 211 -5.71 -3.51 7.55
C LYS A 211 -5.54 -3.66 9.06
N ALA A 212 -6.49 -4.30 9.74
CA ALA A 212 -6.45 -4.50 11.17
C ALA A 212 -5.23 -5.34 11.58
N PRO A 213 -4.68 -5.12 12.78
CA PRO A 213 -3.65 -6.00 13.31
C PRO A 213 -4.20 -7.42 13.53
N LEU A 214 -3.35 -8.43 13.44
CA LEU A 214 -3.75 -9.81 13.69
C LEU A 214 -3.92 -10.02 15.19
N ARG A 215 -5.11 -10.47 15.61
CA ARG A 215 -5.52 -10.69 17.00
C ARG A 215 -6.15 -12.07 17.15
N LEU A 216 -6.36 -12.53 18.38
CA LEU A 216 -7.13 -13.74 18.66
C LEU A 216 -8.58 -13.61 18.14
N CYS A 217 -9.23 -12.47 18.40
CA CYS A 217 -10.64 -12.27 18.05
C CYS A 217 -10.96 -12.24 16.55
N ASN A 218 -9.98 -11.97 15.67
CA ASN A 218 -10.20 -11.88 14.23
C ASN A 218 -9.53 -13.02 13.44
N GLU A 219 -8.92 -14.00 14.11
CA GLU A 219 -8.24 -15.15 13.50
C GLU A 219 -9.12 -15.91 12.50
N ALA A 220 -10.37 -16.17 12.89
CA ALA A 220 -11.34 -16.89 12.08
C ALA A 220 -11.65 -16.20 10.73
N VAL A 221 -11.40 -14.89 10.61
CA VAL A 221 -11.64 -14.13 9.39
C VAL A 221 -10.40 -14.10 8.51
N TRP A 222 -9.25 -13.69 9.05
CA TRP A 222 -8.07 -13.45 8.21
C TRP A 222 -7.32 -14.74 7.86
N ARG A 223 -7.29 -15.76 8.73
CA ARG A 223 -6.48 -16.97 8.48
C ARG A 223 -7.04 -17.77 7.29
N PRO A 224 -8.34 -18.09 7.23
CA PRO A 224 -8.89 -18.77 6.05
C PRO A 224 -8.73 -17.93 4.78
N PHE A 225 -8.90 -16.61 4.88
CA PHE A 225 -8.72 -15.71 3.75
C PHE A 225 -7.29 -15.76 3.18
N ILE A 226 -6.27 -15.69 4.04
CA ILE A 226 -4.86 -15.77 3.61
C ILE A 226 -4.61 -17.11 2.90
N LEU A 227 -5.01 -18.22 3.52
CA LEU A 227 -4.77 -19.55 2.97
C LEU A 227 -5.48 -19.74 1.63
N ASN A 228 -6.77 -19.40 1.55
CA ASN A 228 -7.54 -19.50 0.31
C ASN A 228 -6.96 -18.62 -0.80
N THR A 229 -6.53 -17.40 -0.48
CA THR A 229 -5.93 -16.50 -1.45
C THR A 229 -4.56 -17.01 -1.94
N VAL A 230 -3.73 -17.55 -1.05
CA VAL A 230 -2.45 -18.16 -1.45
C VAL A 230 -2.68 -19.38 -2.34
N HIS A 231 -3.61 -20.27 -1.97
CA HIS A 231 -3.98 -21.42 -2.81
C HIS A 231 -4.50 -20.98 -4.19
N TYR A 232 -5.34 -19.96 -4.23
CA TYR A 232 -5.80 -19.33 -5.48
C TYR A 232 -4.62 -18.86 -6.33
N LEU A 233 -3.69 -18.08 -5.76
CA LEU A 233 -2.54 -17.55 -6.49
C LEU A 233 -1.57 -18.62 -6.99
N LEU A 234 -1.38 -19.69 -6.22
CA LEU A 234 -0.52 -20.81 -6.60
C LEU A 234 -1.12 -21.64 -7.73
N ARG A 235 -2.46 -21.69 -7.84
CA ARG A 235 -3.20 -22.39 -8.90
C ARG A 235 -3.43 -21.55 -10.15
N CYS A 236 -3.23 -20.23 -10.11
CA CYS A 236 -3.26 -19.39 -11.31
C CYS A 236 -2.22 -19.87 -12.34
N THR A 237 -2.59 -19.80 -13.61
CA THR A 237 -1.77 -20.24 -14.74
C THR A 237 -1.57 -19.13 -15.76
N ASP A 238 -0.54 -19.26 -16.61
CA ASP A 238 -0.46 -18.46 -17.83
C ASP A 238 -1.48 -18.93 -18.87
N VAL A 239 -1.58 -18.22 -20.00
CA VAL A 239 -2.51 -18.59 -21.09
C VAL A 239 -2.24 -20.02 -21.61
N GLY A 240 -0.98 -20.45 -21.57
CA GLY A 240 -0.52 -21.78 -21.96
C GLY A 240 -0.71 -22.88 -20.89
N GLY A 241 -1.39 -22.58 -19.78
CA GLY A 241 -1.71 -23.54 -18.73
C GLY A 241 -0.56 -23.86 -17.76
N ARG A 242 0.59 -23.18 -17.86
CA ARG A 242 1.70 -23.37 -16.92
C ARG A 242 1.40 -22.62 -15.63
N PRO A 243 1.53 -23.25 -14.45
CA PRO A 243 1.34 -22.55 -13.18
C PRO A 243 2.29 -21.37 -13.03
N LEU A 244 1.79 -20.23 -12.56
CA LEU A 244 2.57 -18.99 -12.48
C LEU A 244 3.79 -19.12 -11.56
N HIS A 245 3.70 -19.97 -10.53
CA HIS A 245 4.79 -20.27 -9.61
C HIS A 245 5.92 -21.14 -10.23
N MET A 246 5.71 -21.70 -11.44
CA MET A 246 6.74 -22.44 -12.18
C MET A 246 7.39 -21.61 -13.29
N THR A 247 6.83 -20.45 -13.63
CA THR A 247 7.38 -19.57 -14.67
C THR A 247 8.74 -18.96 -14.28
N PRO A 248 9.54 -18.44 -15.22
CA PRO A 248 10.76 -17.70 -14.91
C PRO A 248 10.52 -16.50 -13.98
N LYS A 249 9.31 -15.93 -13.99
CA LYS A 249 8.89 -14.80 -13.16
C LYS A 249 8.05 -15.25 -11.95
N LYS A 250 8.38 -16.41 -11.35
CA LYS A 250 7.68 -17.03 -10.21
C LYS A 250 7.81 -16.30 -8.86
N THR A 251 8.82 -15.46 -8.69
CA THR A 251 9.16 -14.77 -7.44
C THR A 251 7.96 -14.17 -6.68
N PRO A 252 7.06 -13.36 -7.28
CA PRO A 252 5.93 -12.79 -6.55
C PRO A 252 4.99 -13.83 -5.94
N PHE A 253 4.70 -14.90 -6.66
CA PHE A 253 3.73 -15.92 -6.24
C PHE A 253 4.30 -16.75 -5.09
N LEU A 254 5.55 -17.20 -5.23
CA LEU A 254 6.26 -17.88 -4.14
C LEU A 254 6.48 -16.95 -2.95
N GLY A 255 6.79 -15.67 -3.19
CA GLY A 255 7.03 -14.70 -2.13
C GLY A 255 5.80 -14.41 -1.29
N PHE A 256 4.63 -14.22 -1.92
CA PHE A 256 3.38 -14.09 -1.18
C PHE A 256 3.02 -15.37 -0.41
N ALA A 257 3.25 -16.55 -0.99
CA ALA A 257 3.04 -17.81 -0.29
C ALA A 257 3.93 -17.95 0.95
N ILE A 258 5.25 -17.76 0.78
CA ILE A 258 6.24 -17.84 1.87
C ILE A 258 5.89 -16.86 3.00
N THR A 259 5.66 -15.60 2.64
CA THR A 259 5.33 -14.56 3.62
C THR A 259 4.03 -14.86 4.36
N SER A 260 3.02 -15.39 3.66
CA SER A 260 1.74 -15.75 4.26
C SER A 260 1.86 -16.90 5.27
N PHE A 261 2.53 -17.99 4.89
CA PHE A 261 2.78 -19.11 5.81
C PHE A 261 3.63 -18.68 7.01
N SER A 262 4.64 -17.84 6.79
CA SER A 262 5.46 -17.28 7.87
C SER A 262 4.67 -16.37 8.80
N VAL A 263 3.79 -15.51 8.28
CA VAL A 263 2.93 -14.66 9.11
C VAL A 263 1.99 -15.50 9.98
N CYS A 264 1.38 -16.56 9.43
CA CYS A 264 0.59 -17.52 10.20
C CYS A 264 1.43 -18.16 11.32
N GLY A 265 2.65 -18.63 11.01
CA GLY A 265 3.52 -19.25 12.00
C GLY A 265 4.05 -18.30 13.08
N ILE A 266 4.37 -17.04 12.72
CA ILE A 266 4.75 -15.99 13.67
C ILE A 266 3.58 -15.69 14.60
N TYR A 267 2.37 -15.57 14.06
CA TYR A 267 1.16 -15.38 14.86
C TYR A 267 0.96 -16.53 15.87
N ASP A 268 1.10 -17.77 15.41
CA ASP A 268 0.97 -18.96 16.26
C ASP A 268 2.03 -18.99 17.37
N SER A 269 3.25 -18.52 17.10
CA SER A 269 4.35 -18.54 18.07
C SER A 269 4.33 -17.37 19.07
N LEU A 270 3.71 -16.25 18.71
CA LEU A 270 3.78 -15.01 19.50
C LEU A 270 2.42 -14.56 20.04
N VAL A 271 1.37 -14.55 19.21
CA VAL A 271 0.05 -14.05 19.62
C VAL A 271 -0.76 -15.16 20.28
N LYS A 272 -0.76 -16.36 19.71
CA LYS A 272 -1.55 -17.49 20.21
C LYS A 272 -1.06 -18.03 21.56
N VAL A 273 0.24 -17.89 21.83
CA VAL A 273 0.87 -18.21 23.13
C VAL A 273 0.86 -16.99 24.06
N GLU A 274 0.06 -15.96 23.75
CA GLU A 274 -0.14 -14.75 24.57
C GLU A 274 1.12 -13.92 24.88
N LYS A 275 2.22 -14.11 24.15
CA LYS A 275 3.42 -13.26 24.25
C LYS A 275 3.17 -11.85 23.70
N LEU A 276 2.27 -11.73 22.71
CA LEU A 276 1.85 -10.46 22.09
C LEU A 276 0.33 -10.35 22.08
N LYS A 277 -0.19 -9.16 22.42
CA LYS A 277 -1.64 -8.87 22.32
C LYS A 277 -2.15 -8.84 20.87
N TYR A 278 -1.30 -8.42 19.94
CA TYR A 278 -1.60 -8.34 18.52
C TYR A 278 -0.30 -8.33 17.71
N PHE A 279 -0.39 -8.64 16.42
CA PHE A 279 0.74 -8.60 15.50
C PHE A 279 0.51 -7.61 14.36
N LEU A 280 1.43 -6.65 14.21
CA LEU A 280 1.49 -5.70 13.09
C LEU A 280 2.46 -6.23 12.04
N THR A 281 1.92 -6.74 10.94
CA THR A 281 2.72 -7.34 9.84
C THR A 281 3.68 -6.35 9.18
N TYR A 282 3.42 -5.04 9.24
CA TYR A 282 4.38 -4.03 8.78
C TYR A 282 5.72 -4.05 9.56
N LYS A 283 5.74 -4.53 10.81
CA LYS A 283 6.99 -4.62 11.59
C LYS A 283 7.97 -5.64 11.03
N VAL A 284 7.50 -6.59 10.20
CA VAL A 284 8.34 -7.56 9.50
C VAL A 284 8.58 -7.19 8.03
N SER A 285 8.27 -5.96 7.60
CA SER A 285 8.57 -5.47 6.24
C SER A 285 10.01 -4.95 6.12
N GLN A 286 10.57 -5.03 4.91
CA GLN A 286 11.88 -4.45 4.60
C GLN A 286 11.85 -2.91 4.47
N ASP A 287 10.67 -2.30 4.43
CA ASP A 287 10.49 -0.84 4.37
C ASP A 287 11.32 -0.10 5.45
N HIS A 288 11.49 -0.69 6.64
CA HIS A 288 12.31 -0.10 7.72
C HIS A 288 13.76 0.12 7.31
N LEU A 289 14.33 -0.83 6.57
CA LEU A 289 15.68 -0.77 6.03
C LEU A 289 15.75 0.21 4.85
N GLU A 290 14.72 0.25 3.99
CA GLU A 290 14.66 1.22 2.89
C GLU A 290 14.60 2.66 3.39
N ILE A 291 13.79 2.94 4.42
CA ILE A 291 13.72 4.25 5.09
C ILE A 291 15.09 4.63 5.67
N PHE A 292 15.80 3.65 6.24
CA PHE A 292 17.14 3.88 6.75
C PHE A 292 18.13 4.24 5.63
N PHE A 293 18.10 3.55 4.50
CA PHE A 293 18.91 3.91 3.33
C PHE A 293 18.54 5.29 2.77
N CYS A 294 17.26 5.65 2.74
CA CYS A 294 16.83 7.01 2.38
C CYS A 294 17.43 8.06 3.33
N SER A 295 17.47 7.77 4.62
CA SER A 295 18.08 8.66 5.62
C SER A 295 19.58 8.84 5.36
N ILE A 296 20.29 7.77 5.02
CA ILE A 296 21.72 7.84 4.65
C ILE A 296 21.93 8.70 3.40
N ARG A 297 21.15 8.49 2.34
CA ARG A 297 21.26 9.30 1.11
C ARG A 297 20.98 10.77 1.39
N SER A 298 19.93 11.07 2.16
CA SER A 298 19.56 12.46 2.47
C SER A 298 20.66 13.24 3.21
N LYS A 299 21.46 12.56 4.05
CA LYS A 299 22.57 13.20 4.78
C LYS A 299 23.79 13.50 3.90
N ASN A 300 23.83 13.00 2.67
CA ASN A 300 24.87 13.28 1.69
C ASN A 300 24.44 14.37 0.67
N GLY A 301 23.38 15.13 0.99
CA GLY A 301 22.90 16.24 0.16
C GLY A 301 22.44 15.75 -1.21
N TRP A 302 23.08 16.25 -2.27
CA TRP A 302 22.73 15.91 -3.65
C TRP A 302 23.39 14.61 -4.13
N ASN A 303 24.27 14.01 -3.32
CA ASN A 303 24.88 12.73 -3.65
C ASN A 303 23.99 11.55 -3.24
N ASN A 304 23.20 11.06 -4.20
CA ASN A 304 22.36 9.88 -4.02
C ASN A 304 23.12 8.54 -3.97
N ASN A 305 24.40 8.53 -4.37
CA ASN A 305 25.24 7.34 -4.44
C ASN A 305 26.50 7.53 -3.57
N PRO A 306 26.39 7.36 -2.24
CA PRO A 306 27.51 7.56 -1.34
C PRO A 306 28.61 6.51 -1.55
N SER A 307 29.88 6.91 -1.46
CA SER A 307 31.02 5.99 -1.40
C SER A 307 31.02 5.18 -0.11
N CYS A 308 31.77 4.07 -0.05
CA CYS A 308 31.90 3.26 1.17
C CYS A 308 32.32 4.10 2.39
N LEU A 309 33.25 5.04 2.21
CA LEU A 309 33.70 5.95 3.27
C LEU A 309 32.58 6.90 3.71
N GLN A 310 31.83 7.48 2.77
CA GLN A 310 30.68 8.35 3.07
C GLN A 310 29.58 7.58 3.78
N PHE A 311 29.28 6.35 3.34
CA PHE A 311 28.35 5.46 4.02
C PHE A 311 28.79 5.20 5.46
N MET A 312 30.04 4.79 5.69
CA MET A 312 30.57 4.52 7.03
C MET A 312 30.48 5.75 7.94
N ARG A 313 30.87 6.93 7.46
CA ARG A 313 30.79 8.19 8.23
C ARG A 313 29.33 8.53 8.55
N THR A 314 28.42 8.37 7.59
CA THR A 314 26.99 8.63 7.78
C THR A 314 26.37 7.64 8.76
N MET A 315 26.74 6.36 8.69
CA MET A 315 26.34 5.31 9.64
C MET A 315 26.75 5.67 11.05
N ARG A 316 28.04 6.03 11.27
CA ARG A 316 28.55 6.48 12.57
C ARG A 316 27.76 7.69 13.08
N ARG A 317 27.52 8.68 12.22
CA ARG A 317 26.73 9.87 12.57
C ARG A 317 25.28 9.53 12.94
N LEU A 318 24.65 8.57 12.25
CA LEU A 318 23.28 8.12 12.55
C LEU A 318 23.18 7.32 13.85
N LEU A 319 24.24 6.61 14.24
CA LEU A 319 24.31 5.90 15.51
C LEU A 319 24.58 6.85 16.69
N LEU A 320 25.35 7.92 16.46
CA LEU A 320 25.78 8.88 17.50
C LEU A 320 24.82 10.06 17.73
N HIS A 321 24.04 10.48 16.71
CA HIS A 321 23.12 11.62 16.82
C HIS A 321 21.67 11.27 16.48
N THR A 322 20.82 11.54 17.46
CA THR A 322 19.35 11.42 17.52
C THR A 322 18.60 12.27 16.49
N LYS A 323 17.41 11.76 16.12
CA LYS A 323 16.40 12.26 15.17
C LYS A 323 16.74 12.07 13.68
N ILE A 324 16.02 11.14 13.07
CA ILE A 324 15.83 11.08 11.61
C ILE A 324 14.88 12.23 11.27
N ASP A 325 15.40 13.38 10.87
CA ASP A 325 14.60 14.39 10.20
C ASP A 325 14.48 14.10 8.71
N GLN A 326 13.34 14.49 8.15
CA GLN A 326 12.89 14.13 6.80
C GLN A 326 13.91 14.53 5.74
N GLY A 327 14.33 13.56 4.92
CA GLY A 327 14.93 13.81 3.61
C GLY A 327 13.88 13.82 2.51
N SER A 328 14.11 14.58 1.44
CA SER A 328 13.30 14.66 0.21
C SER A 328 13.27 13.37 -0.64
N GLY A 329 13.51 12.21 -0.03
CA GLY A 329 13.55 10.91 -0.69
C GLY A 329 12.18 10.33 -1.03
N ASN A 330 12.16 9.34 -1.93
CA ASN A 330 10.94 8.67 -2.42
C ASN A 330 10.14 7.89 -1.35
N CYS A 331 10.69 7.70 -0.15
CA CYS A 331 10.08 6.93 0.93
C CYS A 331 9.59 7.88 2.03
N LYS A 332 8.28 7.94 2.27
CA LYS A 332 7.71 8.73 3.37
C LYS A 332 7.78 7.91 4.66
N VAL A 333 8.21 8.53 5.77
CA VAL A 333 8.14 7.89 7.09
C VAL A 333 6.67 7.71 7.46
N LEU A 334 6.26 6.46 7.66
CA LEU A 334 4.85 6.07 7.86
C LEU A 334 4.56 5.65 9.31
N ASP A 335 5.59 5.42 10.13
CA ASP A 335 5.54 5.09 11.57
C ASP A 335 6.63 5.87 12.33
N ALA A 336 6.36 6.27 13.57
CA ALA A 336 7.24 7.05 14.45
C ALA A 336 8.30 6.18 15.16
N THR A 337 8.87 5.19 14.48
CA THR A 337 9.96 4.35 14.99
C THR A 337 11.29 5.12 15.04
N THR A 338 11.85 5.24 16.25
CA THR A 338 13.16 5.86 16.50
C THR A 338 14.30 4.85 16.31
N VAL A 339 15.51 5.32 16.02
CA VAL A 339 16.71 4.45 16.05
C VAL A 339 17.22 4.44 17.49
N LEU A 340 17.48 3.26 18.07
CA LEU A 340 18.04 3.16 19.43
C LEU A 340 19.44 3.78 19.46
N SER A 341 19.62 4.82 20.27
CA SER A 341 20.94 5.32 20.68
C SER A 341 21.35 4.64 21.97
N VAL A 342 22.62 4.26 22.09
CA VAL A 342 23.22 3.92 23.39
C VAL A 342 23.85 5.21 23.94
N PRO A 343 23.22 5.93 24.87
CA PRO A 343 23.90 7.04 25.54
C PRO A 343 24.94 6.47 26.51
N SER A 344 26.13 7.06 26.53
CA SER A 344 27.22 6.69 27.45
C SER A 344 26.98 7.15 28.90
N THR A 345 25.80 7.68 29.22
CA THR A 345 25.46 8.22 30.53
C THR A 345 23.98 8.03 30.80
N ALA A 346 23.66 7.47 31.97
CA ALA A 346 22.30 7.30 32.45
C ALA A 346 21.71 8.68 32.78
N THR A 347 20.95 9.24 31.85
CA THR A 347 20.08 10.39 32.12
C THR A 347 18.64 9.99 31.91
N HIS A 348 17.85 10.25 32.95
CA HIS A 348 16.41 10.05 33.03
C HIS A 348 15.72 10.64 31.79
N LEU A 349 15.07 9.77 31.00
CA LEU A 349 14.19 10.20 29.92
C LEU A 349 12.85 10.59 30.54
N GLU A 350 12.65 11.90 30.76
CA GLU A 350 11.34 12.47 31.02
C GLU A 350 10.38 12.08 29.87
N GLN A 351 9.25 11.50 30.25
CA GLN A 351 8.14 11.21 29.35
C GLN A 351 7.50 12.53 28.89
N SER A 352 8.02 13.08 27.79
CA SER A 352 7.27 14.06 27.00
C SER A 352 6.30 13.29 26.09
N LEU A 353 5.02 13.29 26.47
CA LEU A 353 3.93 13.08 25.51
C LEU A 353 3.99 14.21 24.49
N ASP A 354 4.48 13.93 23.27
CA ASP A 354 4.50 14.92 22.21
C ASP A 354 3.48 14.61 21.10
N VAL A 355 2.56 15.55 20.95
CA VAL A 355 1.25 15.56 20.28
C VAL A 355 1.40 15.68 18.76
N SER A 356 2.31 14.91 18.16
CA SER A 356 2.70 15.06 16.76
C SER A 356 1.89 14.19 15.76
N LEU A 357 0.85 13.48 16.22
CA LEU A 357 -0.13 12.81 15.34
C LEU A 357 -1.27 13.73 14.88
N TYR A 358 -1.43 14.92 15.47
CA TYR A 358 -2.47 15.90 15.10
C TYR A 358 -2.09 16.72 13.85
N ARG A 359 -0.79 16.86 13.53
CA ARG A 359 -0.29 17.76 12.48
C ARG A 359 -0.22 17.13 11.07
N LYS A 360 -0.57 15.84 10.91
CA LYS A 360 -0.49 15.13 9.61
C LYS A 360 -1.70 15.39 8.69
N TYR A 361 -2.77 15.99 9.20
CA TYR A 361 -3.92 16.45 8.44
C TYR A 361 -3.96 17.97 8.43
N ASN A 362 -3.12 18.57 7.60
CA ASN A 362 -2.98 20.02 7.46
C ASN A 362 -4.33 20.70 7.13
N TYR A 363 -5.06 21.10 8.17
CA TYR A 363 -6.18 22.05 8.14
C TYR A 363 -5.68 23.43 8.56
N ALA A 364 -4.67 23.93 7.85
CA ALA A 364 -4.30 25.34 7.91
C ALA A 364 -4.31 25.85 6.47
N LEU A 365 -5.50 26.24 5.99
CA LEU A 365 -5.60 27.27 4.99
C LEU A 365 -5.58 28.58 5.78
N GLU A 366 -4.52 29.35 5.62
CA GLU A 366 -4.52 30.76 6.03
C GLU A 366 -5.71 31.46 5.33
N PRO A 367 -6.38 32.40 6.01
CA PRO A 367 -7.50 33.13 5.41
C PRO A 367 -6.93 34.04 4.31
N LYS A 368 -7.12 33.65 3.05
CA LYS A 368 -7.04 34.60 1.94
C LYS A 368 -8.33 35.39 1.91
N GLU A 369 -8.19 36.70 1.84
CA GLU A 369 -9.25 37.69 1.73
C GLU A 369 -10.30 37.27 0.68
N GLN A 370 -11.57 37.41 1.05
CA GLN A 370 -12.69 37.24 0.15
C GLN A 370 -12.67 38.37 -0.89
N ILE A 371 -12.26 38.03 -2.11
CA ILE A 371 -12.65 38.81 -3.28
C ILE A 371 -14.07 38.33 -3.63
N LEU A 372 -15.06 39.16 -3.31
CA LEU A 372 -16.40 39.07 -3.85
C LEU A 372 -16.33 39.47 -5.32
N ASP A 373 -16.30 38.48 -6.22
CA ASP A 373 -16.55 38.72 -7.64
C ASP A 373 -17.88 38.09 -8.04
N HIS A 374 -18.71 38.95 -8.63
CA HIS A 374 -20.08 38.72 -9.03
C HIS A 374 -20.21 37.66 -10.14
N ASP A 375 -21.37 36.99 -10.10
CA ASP A 375 -22.15 36.36 -11.17
C ASP A 375 -21.50 36.27 -12.57
N TYR A 376 -20.83 35.15 -12.82
CA TYR A 376 -20.74 34.57 -14.17
C TYR A 376 -21.30 33.15 -14.16
N VAL A 377 -22.61 33.02 -13.89
CA VAL A 377 -23.34 31.80 -14.24
C VAL A 377 -23.55 31.83 -15.75
N CYS A 378 -22.61 31.23 -16.49
CA CYS A 378 -22.80 30.95 -17.90
C CYS A 378 -23.84 29.80 -18.01
N SER A 379 -25.05 30.16 -18.44
CA SER A 379 -26.20 29.27 -18.66
C SER A 379 -26.05 28.42 -19.92
N GLU A 380 -25.02 27.60 -19.99
CA GLU A 380 -24.96 26.51 -20.98
C GLU A 380 -25.16 25.17 -20.26
N THR A 381 -26.31 24.54 -20.51
CA THR A 381 -26.64 23.20 -20.02
C THR A 381 -25.72 22.19 -20.68
N ILE A 382 -24.65 21.80 -19.98
CA ILE A 382 -23.78 20.69 -20.40
C ILE A 382 -24.56 19.41 -20.14
N GLU A 383 -24.87 18.66 -21.20
CA GLU A 383 -25.29 17.27 -21.06
C GLU A 383 -24.13 16.45 -20.48
N LEU A 384 -24.26 16.05 -19.21
CA LEU A 384 -23.26 15.23 -18.55
C LEU A 384 -23.44 13.78 -19.00
N SER A 385 -22.33 13.08 -19.27
CA SER A 385 -22.39 11.63 -19.36
C SER A 385 -22.91 11.03 -18.05
N GLU A 386 -23.61 9.91 -18.13
CA GLU A 386 -24.19 9.26 -16.96
C GLU A 386 -23.10 8.87 -15.92
N ILE A 387 -21.94 8.45 -16.41
CA ILE A 387 -20.76 8.14 -15.58
C ILE A 387 -20.34 9.37 -14.79
N LEU A 388 -20.30 10.52 -15.46
CA LEU A 388 -19.83 11.75 -14.85
C LEU A 388 -20.80 12.30 -13.81
N SER A 389 -22.11 12.19 -14.05
CA SER A 389 -23.14 12.50 -13.06
C SER A 389 -22.97 11.67 -11.77
N ASN A 390 -22.66 10.37 -11.90
CA ASN A 390 -22.38 9.49 -10.76
C ASN A 390 -21.09 9.89 -10.01
N VAL A 391 -20.03 10.25 -10.73
CA VAL A 391 -18.76 10.71 -10.14
C VAL A 391 -18.97 12.00 -9.36
N VAL A 392 -19.68 12.98 -9.94
CA VAL A 392 -20.01 14.24 -9.27
C VAL A 392 -20.83 13.97 -8.01
N THR A 393 -21.82 13.08 -8.08
CA THR A 393 -22.65 12.75 -6.91
C THR A 393 -21.82 12.12 -5.79
N TYR A 394 -20.88 11.22 -6.12
CA TYR A 394 -19.95 10.67 -5.15
C TYR A 394 -19.10 11.76 -4.48
N ILE A 395 -18.60 12.74 -5.25
CA ILE A 395 -17.84 13.88 -4.72
C ILE A 395 -18.73 14.74 -3.81
N SER A 396 -19.96 15.02 -4.22
CA SER A 396 -20.92 15.79 -3.41
C SER A 396 -21.20 15.12 -2.07
N GLY A 397 -21.38 13.79 -2.04
CA GLY A 397 -21.54 13.03 -0.79
C GLY A 397 -20.32 13.14 0.14
N TYR A 398 -19.11 13.16 -0.42
CA TYR A 398 -17.89 13.42 0.37
C TYR A 398 -17.85 14.84 0.94
N VAL A 399 -18.23 15.86 0.15
CA VAL A 399 -18.32 17.25 0.63
C VAL A 399 -19.30 17.36 1.79
N ILE A 400 -20.46 16.72 1.69
CA ILE A 400 -21.47 16.76 2.77
C ILE A 400 -20.94 16.10 4.04
N LYS A 401 -20.29 14.94 3.92
CA LYS A 401 -19.65 14.29 5.07
C LYS A 401 -18.65 15.21 5.78
N MET A 402 -17.89 16.00 5.01
CA MET A 402 -16.95 16.98 5.58
C MET A 402 -17.68 18.15 6.25
N LEU A 403 -18.78 18.62 5.68
CA LEU A 403 -19.62 19.67 6.28
C LEU A 403 -20.27 19.20 7.59
N GLN A 404 -20.82 17.98 7.63
CA GLN A 404 -21.39 17.39 8.85
C GLN A 404 -20.36 17.21 9.96
N SER A 405 -19.10 16.90 9.62
CA SER A 405 -18.02 16.80 10.62
C SER A 405 -17.66 18.14 11.29
N ARG A 406 -18.07 19.27 10.69
CA ARG A 406 -17.71 20.64 11.12
C ARG A 406 -18.90 21.43 11.66
N HIS A 407 -20.09 21.25 11.10
CA HIS A 407 -21.29 21.97 11.50
C HIS A 407 -22.12 21.13 12.48
N LYS A 408 -22.50 21.74 13.61
CA LYS A 408 -23.33 21.12 14.67
C LYS A 408 -24.80 21.54 14.61
N CYS A 409 -25.19 22.39 13.66
CA CYS A 409 -26.59 22.83 13.51
C CYS A 409 -27.42 21.71 12.89
N GLU A 410 -28.46 21.25 13.61
CA GLU A 410 -29.33 20.15 13.16
C GLU A 410 -30.08 20.49 11.87
N GLU A 411 -30.56 21.73 11.70
CA GLU A 411 -31.25 22.15 10.48
C GLU A 411 -30.35 22.14 9.24
N CYS A 412 -29.09 22.57 9.38
CA CYS A 412 -28.13 22.54 8.27
C CYS A 412 -27.73 21.11 7.90
N VAL A 413 -27.67 20.21 8.88
CA VAL A 413 -27.39 18.78 8.65
C VAL A 413 -28.56 18.11 7.95
N LEU A 414 -29.80 18.39 8.40
CA LEU A 414 -31.04 17.89 7.79
C LEU A 414 -31.23 18.43 6.36
N ALA A 415 -30.90 19.69 6.09
CA ALA A 415 -30.97 20.27 4.75
C ALA A 415 -29.98 19.65 3.74
N CYS A 416 -28.97 18.93 4.24
CA CYS A 416 -28.02 18.19 3.41
C CYS A 416 -28.43 16.70 3.20
N GLU A 417 -29.45 16.22 3.92
CA GLU A 417 -30.02 14.88 3.82
C GLU A 417 -31.24 14.90 2.88
N SER A 418 -31.27 14.01 1.89
CA SER A 418 -32.48 13.80 1.08
C SER A 418 -33.26 12.62 1.63
N GLN A 419 -34.59 12.74 1.73
CA GLN A 419 -35.48 11.66 2.20
C GLN A 419 -35.77 10.56 1.16
N GLU A 420 -35.15 10.61 -0.03
CA GLU A 420 -35.39 9.59 -1.06
C GLU A 420 -34.43 8.40 -0.91
N ASP A 421 -34.99 7.21 -0.70
CA ASP A 421 -34.30 5.92 -0.79
C ASP A 421 -34.02 5.58 -2.26
N ILE A 422 -32.89 6.03 -2.79
CA ILE A 422 -32.59 5.83 -4.20
C ILE A 422 -31.83 4.52 -4.42
N ARG A 423 -32.58 3.43 -4.63
CA ARG A 423 -32.02 2.11 -4.96
C ARG A 423 -31.87 1.84 -6.47
N GLU A 424 -32.34 2.72 -7.36
CA GLU A 424 -32.36 2.43 -8.80
C GLU A 424 -31.71 3.51 -9.68
N GLY A 425 -30.95 3.05 -10.67
CA GLY A 425 -30.59 3.77 -11.89
C GLY A 425 -29.40 4.74 -11.82
N SER A 426 -29.37 5.71 -10.90
CA SER A 426 -28.53 6.90 -11.07
C SER A 426 -27.39 7.11 -10.05
N TYR A 427 -27.20 6.20 -9.06
CA TYR A 427 -26.27 6.42 -7.93
C TYR A 427 -25.40 5.21 -7.54
N SER A 428 -25.21 4.26 -8.44
CA SER A 428 -24.54 2.99 -8.11
C SER A 428 -23.09 3.14 -7.65
N LEU A 429 -22.37 4.20 -8.04
CA LEU A 429 -20.97 4.36 -7.61
C LEU A 429 -20.83 4.52 -6.08
N ILE A 430 -21.81 5.16 -5.41
CA ILE A 430 -21.79 5.34 -3.95
C ILE A 430 -22.02 4.00 -3.24
N SER A 431 -22.93 3.16 -3.74
CA SER A 431 -23.23 1.85 -3.14
C SER A 431 -22.06 0.87 -3.28
N PHE A 432 -21.32 0.90 -4.40
CA PHE A 432 -20.10 0.11 -4.56
C PHE A 432 -18.98 0.51 -3.57
N LYS A 433 -18.94 1.78 -3.14
CA LYS A 433 -17.85 2.33 -2.30
C LYS A 433 -18.14 2.36 -0.80
N ASN A 434 -19.38 2.63 -0.39
CA ASN A 434 -19.76 2.74 1.02
C ASN A 434 -20.55 1.50 1.44
N ARG A 435 -19.89 0.55 2.13
CA ARG A 435 -20.54 -0.67 2.63
C ARG A 435 -21.23 -0.54 3.99
N ASP A 436 -20.98 0.53 4.76
CA ASP A 436 -21.41 0.60 6.18
C ASP A 436 -22.14 1.89 6.61
N ILE A 437 -22.45 2.85 5.72
CA ILE A 437 -23.27 4.02 6.11
C ILE A 437 -24.22 4.36 4.96
N VAL A 438 -25.42 3.80 5.02
CA VAL A 438 -26.57 4.25 4.24
C VAL A 438 -27.21 5.42 4.97
N ARG A 439 -26.60 6.60 4.84
CA ARG A 439 -27.31 7.88 4.90
C ARG A 439 -26.91 8.63 3.66
N LEU A 440 -27.79 8.57 2.65
CA LEU A 440 -27.58 9.23 1.38
C LEU A 440 -27.82 10.73 1.58
N LEU A 441 -26.75 11.48 1.39
CA LEU A 441 -26.70 12.92 1.56
C LEU A 441 -26.79 13.54 0.18
N LYS A 442 -27.96 14.03 -0.18
CA LYS A 442 -28.16 14.80 -1.41
C LYS A 442 -28.82 16.12 -1.06
N SER A 443 -28.13 17.20 -1.39
CA SER A 443 -28.78 18.47 -1.67
C SER A 443 -28.60 18.73 -3.17
N PRO A 444 -29.68 18.92 -3.96
CA PRO A 444 -29.59 19.31 -5.37
C PRO A 444 -28.68 20.53 -5.61
N TYR A 445 -28.61 21.42 -4.61
CA TYR A 445 -27.72 22.57 -4.59
C TYR A 445 -26.24 22.18 -4.59
N LEU A 446 -25.84 21.14 -3.86
CA LEU A 446 -24.42 20.73 -3.76
C LEU A 446 -23.94 20.00 -5.01
N THR A 447 -24.82 19.27 -5.70
CA THR A 447 -24.53 18.72 -7.02
C THR A 447 -24.29 19.84 -8.03
N ASN A 448 -25.14 20.87 -8.02
CA ASN A 448 -24.95 22.08 -8.84
C ASN A 448 -23.69 22.87 -8.48
N ILE A 449 -23.34 22.99 -7.20
CA ILE A 449 -22.09 23.64 -6.77
C ILE A 449 -20.88 22.82 -7.23
N SER A 450 -20.91 21.49 -7.10
CA SER A 450 -19.84 20.60 -7.56
C SER A 450 -19.65 20.68 -9.08
N LEU A 451 -20.76 20.80 -9.82
CA LEU A 451 -20.79 21.05 -11.27
C LEU A 451 -20.19 22.41 -11.64
N ASN A 452 -20.56 23.46 -10.92
CA ASN A 452 -20.02 24.80 -11.13
C ASN A 452 -18.52 24.90 -10.78
N CYS A 453 -18.06 24.20 -9.74
CA CYS A 453 -16.64 24.09 -9.44
C CYS A 453 -15.87 23.36 -10.55
N ARG A 454 -16.44 22.31 -11.15
CA ARG A 454 -15.84 21.64 -12.31
C ARG A 454 -15.75 22.59 -13.50
N ARG A 455 -16.83 23.32 -13.81
CA ARG A 455 -16.82 24.35 -14.88
C ARG A 455 -15.65 25.30 -14.68
N LEU A 456 -15.50 25.86 -13.48
CA LEU A 456 -14.40 26.77 -13.16
C LEU A 456 -13.03 26.12 -13.42
N ILE A 457 -12.81 24.88 -12.95
CA ILE A 457 -11.54 24.15 -13.12
C ILE A 457 -11.26 23.83 -14.60
N CYS A 458 -12.26 23.39 -15.36
CA CYS A 458 -12.13 23.12 -16.79
C CYS A 458 -11.86 24.40 -17.58
N THR A 459 -12.56 25.50 -17.29
CA THR A 459 -12.34 26.80 -17.93
C THR A 459 -10.95 27.35 -17.62
N ILE A 460 -10.46 27.21 -16.38
CA ILE A 460 -9.10 27.60 -15.98
C ILE A 460 -8.03 26.76 -16.70
N ASN A 461 -8.26 25.46 -16.86
CA ASN A 461 -7.31 24.59 -17.57
C ASN A 461 -7.29 24.84 -19.08
N CYS A 462 -8.45 25.08 -19.72
CA CYS A 462 -8.52 25.42 -21.14
C CYS A 462 -7.95 26.82 -21.44
N SER A 463 -8.11 27.79 -20.55
CA SER A 463 -7.49 29.12 -20.73
C SER A 463 -5.97 29.10 -20.52
N GLY A 464 -5.45 28.20 -19.67
CA GLY A 464 -4.01 27.97 -19.51
C GLY A 464 -3.32 27.36 -20.75
N GLU A 465 -4.00 26.47 -21.49
CA GLU A 465 -3.46 25.89 -22.72
C GLU A 465 -3.46 26.89 -23.90
N ASN A 466 -4.44 27.79 -23.96
CA ASN A 466 -4.50 28.84 -24.98
C ASN A 466 -3.47 29.96 -24.75
N LEU A 467 -3.11 30.24 -23.49
CA LEU A 467 -2.03 31.18 -23.16
C LEU A 467 -0.63 30.66 -23.53
N HIS A 468 -0.43 29.35 -23.61
CA HIS A 468 0.82 28.76 -24.09
C HIS A 468 0.95 28.73 -25.62
N LYS A 469 -0.15 28.72 -26.36
CA LYS A 469 -0.13 28.82 -27.83
C LYS A 469 -0.03 30.26 -28.36
N SER A 470 -0.41 31.28 -27.57
CA SER A 470 -0.33 32.69 -28.00
C SER A 470 1.03 33.37 -27.74
N ARG A 471 1.96 32.73 -27.00
CA ARG A 471 3.31 33.27 -26.74
C ARG A 471 4.40 32.75 -27.68
N GLY A 472 4.04 32.06 -28.76
CA GLY A 472 4.96 31.52 -29.77
C GLY A 472 4.91 32.22 -31.13
N GLY A 473 4.38 33.44 -31.20
CA GLY A 473 4.27 34.22 -32.43
C GLY A 473 4.53 35.70 -32.17
N ASN A 474 5.81 36.04 -32.06
CA ASN A 474 6.45 37.27 -32.55
C ASN A 474 7.94 37.20 -32.26
#